data_AF-A0A8J6SW64-F1
#
_entry.id   AF-A0A8J6SW64-F1
#
_cell.length_a   1.000
_cell.length_b   1.000
_cell.length_c   1.000
_cell.angle_alpha   90.00
_cell.angle_beta   90.00
_cell.angle_gamma   90.00
#
_symmetry.space_group_name_H-M   'P 1'
#
loop_
_entity.id
_entity.type
_entity.pdbx_description
1 polymer ?
#
loop_
_entity_poly.entity_id
_entity_poly.type
_entity_poly.pdbx_seq_one_letter_code
_entity_poly.pdbx_strand_id
1 'polypeptide(L)'
;MKPRSFGVDPFSSLDAWTFEPVFREKTQIEEVDIFLCGMQAHHPKWGGVVGSSANHGAYPENSAWYELVERIAILKAIQEKQLFLRDPQSEKIIGTIDGTKAFPSTFSDEAQYAKSNGVALFNAWPEACRRATLELVERHLILASWIGYHKPERITQVPQTELSRLERIYRVEHYNLGTQRVSSLAAPVAVTAVVLWPKDPKHPLIYAFGGGETRAESIVKAETETWQRLGFLWGEELPQSEPEFAPNQLYHQELYLFTKQHGRIESWLSGAFFNPKLPALAPLLSMKFIDLSSDQTLHFKVAKAIAEEAIPLVFGKWRGGVFAGIDADRLIHPIA
;
A
#
# COMPACT_ATOMS: atom_id res chain seq x y z
N MET A 1 15.42 -20.28 2.28
CA MET A 1 15.19 -21.23 3.40
C MET A 1 13.89 -20.83 4.08
N LYS A 2 12.85 -21.68 4.08
CA LYS A 2 11.57 -21.41 4.79
C LYS A 2 11.90 -21.08 6.26
N PRO A 3 11.37 -20.01 6.88
CA PRO A 3 11.73 -19.68 8.25
C PRO A 3 11.42 -20.87 9.18
N ARG A 4 12.40 -21.27 10.00
CA ARG A 4 12.29 -22.44 10.92
C ARG A 4 11.17 -22.30 11.96
N SER A 5 10.61 -21.09 12.13
CA SER A 5 9.49 -20.77 13.02
C SER A 5 8.15 -21.38 12.58
N PHE A 6 8.04 -21.92 11.36
CA PHE A 6 6.82 -22.56 10.85
C PHE A 6 6.95 -24.09 10.95
N GLY A 7 6.81 -24.62 12.17
CA GLY A 7 7.20 -25.98 12.60
C GLY A 7 6.43 -27.20 12.04
N VAL A 8 5.75 -27.10 10.90
CA VAL A 8 5.15 -28.21 10.14
C VAL A 8 5.16 -27.78 8.68
N ASP A 9 5.38 -28.65 7.70
CA ASP A 9 5.39 -28.29 6.26
C ASP A 9 3.95 -28.23 5.71
N PRO A 10 3.24 -27.07 5.71
CA PRO A 10 1.85 -26.92 5.30
C PRO A 10 1.75 -26.48 3.83
N PHE A 11 2.86 -26.53 3.07
CA PHE A 11 3.08 -25.71 1.88
C PHE A 11 3.22 -26.50 0.57
N SER A 12 2.59 -27.67 0.40
CA SER A 12 2.67 -28.43 -0.85
C SER A 12 2.24 -27.64 -2.10
N SER A 13 1.38 -26.62 -1.94
CA SER A 13 0.99 -25.69 -3.02
C SER A 13 2.00 -24.60 -3.38
N LEU A 14 3.11 -24.52 -2.64
CA LEU A 14 4.26 -23.67 -2.96
C LEU A 14 5.44 -24.48 -3.52
N ASP A 15 5.29 -25.80 -3.70
CA ASP A 15 6.40 -26.69 -4.11
C ASP A 15 6.99 -26.35 -5.49
N ALA A 16 6.21 -25.74 -6.37
CA ALA A 16 6.68 -25.28 -7.68
C ALA A 16 7.42 -23.93 -7.64
N TRP A 17 7.43 -23.25 -6.48
CA TRP A 17 8.17 -22.00 -6.28
C TRP A 17 9.58 -22.29 -5.79
N THR A 18 10.56 -21.66 -6.44
CA THR A 18 11.96 -21.65 -5.99
C THR A 18 12.19 -20.39 -5.16
N PHE A 19 12.73 -20.54 -3.95
CA PHE A 19 12.96 -19.43 -3.02
C PHE A 19 14.45 -19.10 -2.93
N GLU A 20 14.78 -17.83 -3.11
CA GLU A 20 16.14 -17.32 -2.93
C GLU A 20 16.51 -17.26 -1.43
N PRO A 21 17.81 -17.11 -1.10
CA PRO A 21 18.24 -16.79 0.25
C PRO A 21 17.57 -15.51 0.78
N VAL A 22 17.24 -15.50 2.07
CA VAL A 22 16.63 -14.34 2.72
C VAL A 22 17.66 -13.21 2.79
N PHE A 23 17.32 -12.05 2.25
CA PHE A 23 18.09 -10.83 2.41
C PHE A 23 17.84 -10.24 3.81
N ARG A 24 18.91 -9.92 4.53
CA ARG A 24 18.86 -9.26 5.84
C ARG A 24 19.89 -8.15 5.88
N GLU A 25 19.44 -6.96 6.19
CA GLU A 25 20.32 -5.80 6.36
C GLU A 25 19.94 -5.03 7.63
N LYS A 26 20.93 -4.45 8.29
CA LYS A 26 20.73 -3.53 9.39
C LYS A 26 21.30 -2.19 8.97
N THR A 27 20.44 -1.17 8.94
CA THR A 27 20.87 0.21 8.74
C THR A 27 20.68 1.00 10.03
N GLN A 28 21.58 1.95 10.27
CA GLN A 28 21.52 2.83 11.43
C GLN A 28 21.28 4.27 10.96
N ILE A 29 20.23 4.88 11.49
CA ILE A 29 19.84 6.25 11.18
C ILE A 29 19.80 7.02 12.49
N GLU A 30 20.73 7.97 12.65
CA GLU A 30 21.02 8.58 13.96
C GLU A 30 21.30 7.49 15.02
N GLU A 31 20.44 7.38 16.03
CA GLU A 31 20.52 6.40 17.12
C GLU A 31 19.48 5.27 16.98
N VAL A 32 18.84 5.14 15.81
CA VAL A 32 17.79 4.16 15.55
C VAL A 32 18.29 3.07 14.61
N ASP A 33 18.21 1.84 15.09
CA ASP A 33 18.48 0.64 14.30
C ASP A 33 17.22 0.19 13.54
N ILE A 34 17.33 0.14 12.21
CA ILE A 34 16.28 -0.37 11.34
C ILE A 34 16.76 -1.68 10.71
N PHE A 35 15.96 -2.73 10.87
CA PHE A 35 16.25 -4.07 10.38
C PHE A 35 15.39 -4.34 9.15
N LEU A 36 16.05 -4.55 8.01
CA LEU A 36 15.44 -4.82 6.72
C LEU A 36 15.43 -6.33 6.45
N CYS A 37 14.34 -6.82 5.89
CA CYS A 37 14.22 -8.19 5.41
C CYS A 37 13.60 -8.21 4.01
N GLY A 38 14.20 -8.98 3.11
CA GLY A 38 13.68 -9.21 1.76
C GLY A 38 13.65 -10.70 1.44
N MET A 39 12.59 -11.14 0.77
CA MET A 39 12.43 -12.51 0.30
C MET A 39 11.99 -12.50 -1.15
N GLN A 40 12.61 -13.34 -1.97
CA GLN A 40 12.30 -13.49 -3.38
C GLN A 40 11.92 -14.93 -3.68
N ALA A 41 10.92 -15.11 -4.54
CA ALA A 41 10.55 -16.41 -5.08
C ALA A 41 10.31 -16.32 -6.58
N HIS A 42 10.59 -17.40 -7.29
CA HIS A 42 10.39 -17.53 -8.73
C HIS A 42 9.56 -18.76 -9.06
N HIS A 43 8.70 -18.63 -10.06
CA HIS A 43 7.92 -19.74 -10.61
C HIS A 43 7.99 -19.75 -12.14
N PRO A 44 8.22 -20.91 -12.79
CA PRO A 44 8.37 -20.99 -14.25
C PRO A 44 7.17 -20.41 -15.04
N LYS A 45 5.96 -20.54 -14.49
CA LYS A 45 4.72 -20.02 -15.10
C LYS A 45 4.41 -18.56 -14.74
N TRP A 46 4.75 -18.12 -13.52
CA TRP A 46 4.22 -16.86 -12.97
C TRP A 46 5.28 -15.77 -12.81
N GLY A 47 6.56 -16.10 -13.04
CA GLY A 47 7.67 -15.15 -12.90
C GLY A 47 8.12 -14.99 -11.45
N GLY A 48 8.80 -13.87 -11.18
CA GLY A 48 9.34 -13.53 -9.87
C GLY A 48 8.37 -12.71 -9.02
N VAL A 49 8.42 -12.90 -7.70
CA VAL A 49 7.77 -12.08 -6.69
C VAL A 49 8.73 -11.76 -5.57
N VAL A 50 8.50 -10.62 -4.91
CA VAL A 50 9.27 -10.17 -3.76
C VAL A 50 8.29 -9.82 -2.64
N GLY A 51 8.65 -10.14 -1.40
CA GLY A 51 8.06 -9.58 -0.20
C GLY A 51 9.16 -8.94 0.64
N SER A 52 8.90 -7.76 1.20
CA SER A 52 9.90 -7.01 1.96
C SER A 52 9.27 -6.30 3.14
N SER A 53 10.04 -6.16 4.22
CA SER A 53 9.58 -5.44 5.40
C SER A 53 10.76 -4.89 6.16
N ALA A 54 10.51 -3.83 6.90
CA ALA A 54 11.49 -3.24 7.80
C ALA A 54 10.83 -2.87 9.13
N ASN A 55 11.58 -3.04 10.22
CA ASN A 55 11.07 -2.80 11.57
C ASN A 55 12.20 -2.36 12.51
N HIS A 56 11.82 -1.77 13.63
CA HIS A 56 12.72 -1.47 14.73
C HIS A 56 12.97 -2.71 15.59
N GLY A 57 14.21 -2.84 16.04
CA GLY A 57 14.61 -3.82 17.07
C GLY A 57 14.82 -5.26 16.61
N ALA A 58 14.18 -5.74 15.53
CA ALA A 58 14.39 -7.08 15.00
C ALA A 58 14.06 -7.23 13.52
N TYR A 59 14.68 -8.22 12.86
CA TYR A 59 14.40 -8.58 11.47
C TYR A 59 12.94 -9.04 11.29
N PRO A 60 12.13 -8.35 10.45
CA PRO A 60 10.71 -8.64 10.28
C PRO A 60 10.45 -9.75 9.25
N GLU A 61 11.07 -10.92 9.45
CA GLU A 61 10.99 -12.05 8.51
C GLU A 61 9.56 -12.53 8.27
N ASN A 62 8.73 -12.57 9.31
CA ASN A 62 7.34 -12.98 9.18
C ASN A 62 6.53 -12.02 8.30
N SER A 63 6.77 -10.71 8.40
CA SER A 63 6.08 -9.70 7.61
C SER A 63 6.51 -9.78 6.13
N ALA A 64 7.81 -9.88 5.86
CA ALA A 64 8.33 -10.07 4.50
C ALA A 64 7.81 -11.38 3.87
N TRP A 65 7.71 -12.45 4.66
CA TRP A 65 7.12 -13.72 4.23
C TRP A 65 5.62 -13.59 3.93
N TYR A 66 4.85 -12.92 4.78
CA TYR A 66 3.42 -12.71 4.56
C TYR A 66 3.15 -11.90 3.30
N GLU A 67 3.92 -10.84 3.04
CA GLU A 67 3.81 -10.11 1.79
C GLU A 67 4.13 -11.03 0.60
N LEU A 68 5.23 -11.80 0.65
CA LEU A 68 5.59 -12.72 -0.43
C LEU A 68 4.45 -13.70 -0.76
N VAL A 69 3.84 -14.33 0.26
CA VAL A 69 2.72 -15.27 0.08
C VAL A 69 1.49 -14.57 -0.49
N GLU A 70 1.20 -13.35 -0.06
CA GLU A 70 0.12 -12.53 -0.61
C GLU A 70 0.33 -12.26 -2.11
N ARG A 71 1.55 -11.86 -2.51
CA ARG A 71 1.90 -11.63 -3.93
C ARG A 71 1.74 -12.89 -4.77
N ILE A 72 2.11 -14.06 -4.23
CA ILE A 72 1.89 -15.36 -4.88
C ILE A 72 0.40 -15.63 -5.09
N ALA A 73 -0.43 -15.39 -4.06
CA ALA A 73 -1.87 -15.59 -4.14
C ALA A 73 -2.52 -14.68 -5.19
N ILE A 74 -2.10 -13.41 -5.27
CA ILE A 74 -2.54 -12.47 -6.31
C ILE A 74 -2.20 -12.98 -7.71
N LEU A 75 -0.96 -13.42 -7.95
CA LEU A 75 -0.54 -13.90 -9.28
C LEU A 75 -1.31 -15.13 -9.74
N LYS A 76 -1.60 -16.05 -8.81
CA LYS A 76 -2.46 -17.21 -9.09
C LYS A 76 -3.88 -16.76 -9.44
N ALA A 77 -4.48 -15.90 -8.61
CA ALA A 77 -5.87 -15.47 -8.76
C ALA A 77 -6.16 -14.66 -10.05
N ILE A 78 -5.19 -13.89 -10.56
CA ILE A 78 -5.33 -13.12 -11.82
C ILE A 78 -5.62 -14.04 -13.03
N GLN A 79 -5.21 -15.30 -12.97
CA GLN A 79 -5.44 -16.27 -14.05
C GLN A 79 -6.81 -16.93 -14.00
N GLU A 80 -7.56 -16.74 -12.90
CA GLU A 80 -8.86 -17.37 -12.70
C GLU A 80 -9.96 -16.57 -13.42
N LYS A 81 -10.82 -17.28 -14.17
CA LYS A 81 -11.95 -16.65 -14.87
C LYS A 81 -13.07 -16.22 -13.92
N GLN A 82 -13.21 -16.92 -12.81
CA GLN A 82 -14.24 -16.71 -11.80
C GLN A 82 -13.62 -16.87 -10.42
N LEU A 83 -13.96 -15.96 -9.52
CA LEU A 83 -13.50 -15.96 -8.13
C LEU A 83 -14.70 -15.96 -7.19
N PHE A 84 -14.52 -16.52 -5.99
CA PHE A 84 -15.59 -16.61 -5.00
C PHE A 84 -15.71 -15.34 -4.19
N LEU A 85 -16.94 -14.84 -4.05
CA LEU A 85 -17.29 -13.82 -3.07
C LEU A 85 -17.68 -14.51 -1.77
N ARG A 86 -17.13 -14.04 -0.65
CA ARG A 86 -17.45 -14.58 0.68
C ARG A 86 -17.95 -13.51 1.62
N ASP A 87 -18.83 -13.93 2.52
CA ASP A 87 -19.28 -13.13 3.64
C ASP A 87 -18.11 -12.85 4.60
N PRO A 88 -17.87 -11.59 5.02
CA PRO A 88 -16.70 -11.24 5.83
C PRO A 88 -16.70 -11.83 7.24
N GLN A 89 -17.86 -12.24 7.78
CA GLN A 89 -17.96 -12.75 9.14
C GLN A 89 -17.99 -14.29 9.18
N SER A 90 -18.73 -14.90 8.27
CA SER A 90 -18.99 -16.34 8.27
C SER A 90 -18.12 -17.14 7.30
N GLU A 91 -17.35 -16.48 6.44
CA GLU A 91 -16.56 -17.10 5.36
C GLU A 91 -17.42 -17.88 4.34
N LYS A 92 -18.76 -17.82 4.45
CA LYS A 92 -19.66 -18.52 3.53
C LYS A 92 -19.57 -17.89 2.14
N ILE A 93 -19.56 -18.73 1.11
CA ILE A 93 -19.65 -18.27 -0.27
C ILE A 93 -21.03 -17.63 -0.46
N ILE A 94 -21.05 -16.38 -0.88
CA ILE A 94 -22.28 -15.60 -1.14
C ILE A 94 -22.48 -15.31 -2.64
N GLY A 95 -21.50 -15.65 -3.48
CA GLY A 95 -21.59 -15.51 -4.92
C GLY A 95 -20.25 -15.71 -5.62
N THR A 96 -20.19 -15.30 -6.88
CA THR A 96 -18.96 -15.26 -7.67
C THR A 96 -18.79 -13.92 -8.37
N ILE A 97 -17.56 -13.62 -8.79
CA ILE A 97 -17.23 -12.45 -9.60
C ILE A 97 -16.32 -12.87 -10.75
N ASP A 98 -16.50 -12.21 -11.90
CA ASP A 98 -15.60 -12.35 -13.05
C ASP A 98 -14.18 -11.88 -12.69
N GLY A 99 -13.18 -12.68 -13.04
CA GLY A 99 -11.78 -12.38 -12.79
C GLY A 99 -11.33 -11.04 -13.39
N THR A 100 -11.87 -10.65 -14.54
CA THR A 100 -11.58 -9.35 -15.19
C THR A 100 -12.18 -8.16 -14.45
N LYS A 101 -13.21 -8.37 -13.62
CA LYS A 101 -13.73 -7.32 -12.73
C LYS A 101 -12.92 -7.23 -11.43
N ALA A 102 -12.45 -8.37 -10.93
CA ALA A 102 -11.58 -8.44 -9.74
C ALA A 102 -10.18 -7.87 -10.01
N PHE A 103 -9.64 -8.17 -11.19
CA PHE A 103 -8.33 -7.73 -11.67
C PHE A 103 -8.47 -7.15 -13.08
N PRO A 104 -8.89 -5.88 -13.20
CA PRO A 104 -9.04 -5.23 -14.49
C PRO A 104 -7.74 -5.22 -15.29
N SER A 105 -7.84 -5.51 -16.59
CA SER A 105 -6.70 -5.49 -17.50
C SER A 105 -6.16 -4.08 -17.70
N THR A 106 -4.85 -3.98 -17.93
CA THR A 106 -4.15 -2.77 -18.35
C THR A 106 -4.84 -2.16 -19.58
N PHE A 107 -5.08 -0.85 -19.59
CA PHE A 107 -5.83 -0.17 -20.66
C PHE A 107 -4.96 0.25 -21.83
N SER A 108 -3.71 0.61 -21.56
CA SER A 108 -2.74 1.11 -22.53
C SER A 108 -1.34 0.98 -21.96
N ASP A 109 -0.32 1.19 -22.81
CA ASP A 109 1.07 1.28 -22.37
C ASP A 109 1.35 2.47 -21.43
N GLU A 110 0.35 3.34 -21.22
CA GLU A 110 0.43 4.51 -20.34
C GLU A 110 -0.25 4.31 -18.99
N ALA A 111 -1.00 3.23 -18.75
CA ALA A 111 -1.74 3.07 -17.50
C ALA A 111 -2.02 1.60 -17.11
N GLN A 112 -1.73 1.26 -15.85
CA GLN A 112 -1.92 -0.08 -15.30
C GLN A 112 -2.61 -0.06 -13.93
N TYR A 113 -3.64 -0.88 -13.74
CA TYR A 113 -4.27 -1.06 -12.44
C TYR A 113 -3.34 -1.71 -11.41
N ALA A 114 -3.40 -1.22 -10.18
CA ALA A 114 -2.75 -1.87 -9.06
C ALA A 114 -3.47 -3.19 -8.70
N LYS A 115 -2.75 -4.30 -8.82
CA LYS A 115 -3.29 -5.65 -8.58
C LYS A 115 -3.48 -5.94 -7.09
N SER A 116 -2.59 -5.41 -6.24
CA SER A 116 -2.60 -5.64 -4.79
C SER A 116 -3.50 -4.68 -4.01
N ASN A 117 -4.05 -3.65 -4.63
CA ASN A 117 -4.89 -2.68 -3.92
C ASN A 117 -6.05 -3.38 -3.19
N GLY A 118 -6.12 -3.19 -1.88
CA GLY A 118 -7.14 -3.78 -1.02
C GLY A 118 -6.99 -5.29 -0.89
N VAL A 119 -5.78 -5.84 -0.96
CA VAL A 119 -5.51 -7.25 -0.66
C VAL A 119 -4.85 -7.35 0.71
N ALA A 120 -5.25 -8.34 1.50
CA ALA A 120 -4.56 -8.62 2.76
C ALA A 120 -4.53 -10.12 3.07
N LEU A 121 -3.42 -10.55 3.65
CA LEU A 121 -3.22 -11.88 4.20
C LEU A 121 -3.33 -11.88 5.74
N PHE A 122 -4.07 -12.85 6.29
CA PHE A 122 -4.05 -13.13 7.73
C PHE A 122 -4.36 -14.60 8.04
N ASN A 123 -4.28 -15.03 9.30
CA ASN A 123 -4.63 -16.41 9.70
C ASN A 123 -6.15 -16.65 9.83
N ALA A 124 -6.96 -15.60 9.81
CA ALA A 124 -8.40 -15.65 9.98
C ALA A 124 -9.09 -14.76 8.94
N TRP A 125 -10.17 -15.27 8.35
CA TRP A 125 -10.88 -14.60 7.26
C TRP A 125 -11.42 -13.20 7.64
N PRO A 126 -12.10 -13.00 8.79
CA PRO A 126 -12.60 -11.67 9.16
C PRO A 126 -11.50 -10.62 9.30
N GLU A 127 -10.33 -11.00 9.81
CA GLU A 127 -9.20 -10.08 9.97
C GLU A 127 -8.51 -9.79 8.63
N ALA A 128 -8.42 -10.76 7.73
CA ALA A 128 -7.99 -10.52 6.35
C ALA A 128 -8.93 -9.52 5.64
N CYS A 129 -10.26 -9.70 5.77
CA CYS A 129 -11.26 -8.76 5.26
C CYS A 129 -11.13 -7.36 5.87
N ARG A 130 -10.92 -7.28 7.19
CA ARG A 130 -10.72 -6.01 7.89
C ARG A 130 -9.48 -5.27 7.38
N ARG A 131 -8.33 -5.95 7.26
CA ARG A 131 -7.09 -5.34 6.75
C ARG A 131 -7.20 -4.91 5.30
N ALA A 132 -7.79 -5.76 4.45
CA ALA A 132 -8.07 -5.43 3.05
C ALA A 132 -8.96 -4.18 2.91
N THR A 133 -9.95 -4.04 3.82
CA THR A 133 -10.81 -2.85 3.91
C THR A 133 -10.01 -1.61 4.27
N LEU A 134 -9.16 -1.68 5.31
CA LEU A 134 -8.33 -0.56 5.75
C LEU A 134 -7.42 -0.07 4.64
N GLU A 135 -6.75 -0.98 3.92
CA GLU A 135 -5.89 -0.62 2.80
C GLU A 135 -6.68 0.01 1.63
N LEU A 136 -7.82 -0.57 1.24
CA LEU A 136 -8.63 -0.02 0.16
C LEU A 136 -9.10 1.41 0.46
N VAL A 137 -9.54 1.65 1.70
CA VAL A 137 -9.95 3.00 2.14
C VAL A 137 -8.77 3.95 2.21
N GLU A 138 -7.61 3.49 2.67
CA GLU A 138 -6.38 4.27 2.67
C GLU A 138 -6.08 4.80 1.26
N ARG A 139 -6.02 3.91 0.26
CA ARG A 139 -5.74 4.32 -1.12
C ARG A 139 -6.85 5.21 -1.68
N HIS A 140 -8.11 4.91 -1.38
CA HIS A 140 -9.24 5.74 -1.79
C HIS A 140 -9.13 7.18 -1.28
N LEU A 141 -8.84 7.38 0.00
CA LEU A 141 -8.76 8.71 0.60
C LEU A 141 -7.50 9.48 0.17
N ILE A 142 -6.36 8.81 -0.02
CA ILE A 142 -5.17 9.44 -0.62
C ILE A 142 -5.50 9.96 -2.02
N LEU A 143 -6.09 9.12 -2.88
CA LEU A 143 -6.44 9.51 -4.24
C LEU A 143 -7.50 10.61 -4.24
N ALA A 144 -8.54 10.50 -3.42
CA ALA A 144 -9.55 11.55 -3.26
C ALA A 144 -8.92 12.90 -2.90
N SER A 145 -7.98 12.90 -1.95
CA SER A 145 -7.24 14.10 -1.57
C SER A 145 -6.42 14.66 -2.73
N TRP A 146 -5.66 13.80 -3.41
CA TRP A 146 -4.78 14.17 -4.52
C TRP A 146 -5.55 14.76 -5.71
N ILE A 147 -6.71 14.20 -6.02
CA ILE A 147 -7.62 14.68 -7.08
C ILE A 147 -8.29 16.00 -6.68
N GLY A 148 -8.43 16.27 -5.39
CA GLY A 148 -8.92 17.54 -4.87
C GLY A 148 -10.28 17.50 -4.18
N TYR A 149 -10.79 16.33 -3.82
CA TYR A 149 -12.08 16.21 -3.13
C TYR A 149 -12.04 16.77 -1.71
N HIS A 150 -10.89 16.72 -1.05
CA HIS A 150 -10.69 17.31 0.27
C HIS A 150 -9.25 17.73 0.46
N LYS A 151 -9.04 18.72 1.33
CA LYS A 151 -7.73 19.27 1.65
C LYS A 151 -7.06 18.43 2.75
N PRO A 152 -5.78 18.04 2.60
CA PRO A 152 -5.00 17.51 3.71
C PRO A 152 -4.95 18.49 4.87
N GLU A 153 -5.20 18.01 6.09
CA GLU A 153 -5.17 18.83 7.30
C GLU A 153 -3.95 18.47 8.14
N ARG A 154 -3.04 19.42 8.35
CA ARG A 154 -1.88 19.20 9.20
C ARG A 154 -2.30 18.89 10.63
N ILE A 155 -1.74 17.83 11.20
CA ILE A 155 -1.91 17.46 12.60
C ILE A 155 -0.87 18.20 13.43
N THR A 156 -1.30 19.14 14.28
CA THR A 156 -0.39 19.94 15.11
C THR A 156 -0.09 19.32 16.46
N GLN A 157 -0.92 18.39 16.92
CA GLN A 157 -0.79 17.70 18.21
C GLN A 157 -0.64 16.20 17.96
N VAL A 158 0.57 15.78 17.58
CA VAL A 158 0.94 14.37 17.53
C VAL A 158 1.66 14.04 18.84
N PRO A 159 1.32 12.94 19.53
CA PRO A 159 2.11 12.45 20.65
C PRO A 159 3.58 12.31 20.25
N GLN A 160 4.51 12.48 21.17
CA GLN A 160 5.92 12.22 20.87
C GLN A 160 6.08 10.73 20.55
N THR A 161 6.48 10.43 19.32
CA THR A 161 6.72 9.07 18.82
C THR A 161 8.20 8.85 18.55
N GLU A 162 8.60 7.63 18.21
CA GLU A 162 9.99 7.32 17.86
C GLU A 162 10.48 8.14 16.65
N LEU A 163 9.58 8.60 15.75
CA LEU A 163 9.94 9.49 14.64
C LEU A 163 10.50 10.84 15.10
N SER A 164 10.20 11.29 16.33
CA SER A 164 10.77 12.53 16.87
C SER A 164 12.30 12.50 16.95
N ARG A 165 12.92 11.30 17.00
CA ARG A 165 14.38 11.13 16.95
C ARG A 165 14.98 11.60 15.63
N LEU A 166 14.19 11.62 14.55
CA LEU A 166 14.61 12.07 13.23
C LEU A 166 14.55 13.59 13.06
N GLU A 167 14.02 14.34 14.03
CA GLU A 167 13.84 15.80 13.92
C GLU A 167 15.15 16.57 13.70
N ARG A 168 16.30 15.96 13.94
CA ARG A 168 17.61 16.55 13.61
C ARG A 168 17.84 16.63 12.10
N ILE A 169 17.50 15.59 11.37
CA ILE A 169 17.76 15.41 9.92
C ILE A 169 16.53 15.61 9.04
N TYR A 170 15.34 15.51 9.62
CA TYR A 170 14.05 15.66 8.93
C TYR A 170 13.17 16.70 9.63
N ARG A 171 12.30 17.37 8.86
CA ARG A 171 11.07 17.97 9.40
C ARG A 171 9.95 16.94 9.28
N VAL A 172 9.48 16.45 10.42
CA VAL A 172 8.43 15.43 10.51
C VAL A 172 7.05 16.11 10.49
N GLU A 173 6.18 15.71 9.58
CA GLU A 173 4.84 16.26 9.46
C GLU A 173 3.79 15.16 9.28
N HIS A 174 2.68 15.27 10.00
CA HIS A 174 1.54 14.36 9.90
C HIS A 174 0.34 15.12 9.34
N TYR A 175 -0.44 14.45 8.49
CA TYR A 175 -1.63 15.00 7.85
C TYR A 175 -2.80 14.05 7.97
N ASN A 176 -3.96 14.58 8.32
CA ASN A 176 -5.24 13.91 8.23
C ASN A 176 -5.73 13.98 6.77
N LEU A 177 -6.00 12.82 6.17
CA LEU A 177 -6.59 12.69 4.84
C LEU A 177 -8.09 12.32 4.91
N GLY A 178 -8.72 12.54 6.07
CA GLY A 178 -10.15 12.35 6.27
C GLY A 178 -10.53 10.97 6.79
N THR A 179 -11.83 10.72 6.73
CA THR A 179 -12.46 9.48 7.20
C THR A 179 -13.52 9.02 6.22
N GLN A 180 -13.70 7.71 6.08
CA GLN A 180 -14.68 7.13 5.17
C GLN A 180 -15.47 6.02 5.87
N ARG A 181 -16.80 6.04 5.72
CA ARG A 181 -17.66 4.94 6.19
C ARG A 181 -17.64 3.79 5.18
N VAL A 182 -17.69 2.57 5.70
CA VAL A 182 -17.72 1.33 4.93
C VAL A 182 -18.80 0.40 5.47
N SER A 183 -19.38 -0.44 4.64
CA SER A 183 -20.44 -1.38 5.05
C SER A 183 -19.95 -2.53 5.92
N SER A 184 -18.64 -2.83 5.89
CA SER A 184 -18.02 -3.97 6.57
C SER A 184 -17.56 -3.69 8.00
N LEU A 185 -17.52 -2.43 8.43
CA LEU A 185 -17.02 -2.00 9.74
C LEU A 185 -18.02 -1.07 10.43
N ALA A 186 -18.05 -1.10 11.76
CA ALA A 186 -18.92 -0.24 12.55
C ALA A 186 -18.42 1.21 12.61
N ALA A 187 -17.10 1.40 12.74
CA ALA A 187 -16.45 2.70 12.75
C ALA A 187 -16.03 3.13 11.33
N PRO A 188 -16.00 4.43 11.04
CA PRO A 188 -15.34 4.93 9.84
C PRO A 188 -13.83 4.67 9.93
N VAL A 189 -13.20 4.48 8.78
CA VAL A 189 -11.75 4.33 8.69
C VAL A 189 -11.13 5.71 8.52
N ALA A 190 -10.17 6.04 9.39
CA ALA A 190 -9.36 7.26 9.33
C ALA A 190 -8.06 6.99 8.58
N VAL A 191 -7.58 7.99 7.83
CA VAL A 191 -6.35 7.88 7.05
C VAL A 191 -5.39 9.01 7.39
N THR A 192 -4.15 8.64 7.67
CA THR A 192 -3.07 9.58 7.98
C THR A 192 -1.95 9.45 6.96
N ALA A 193 -1.37 10.58 6.57
CA ALA A 193 -0.08 10.63 5.90
C ALA A 193 1.00 11.11 6.88
N VAL A 194 2.20 10.56 6.75
CA VAL A 194 3.41 11.05 7.41
C VAL A 194 4.40 11.42 6.32
N VAL A 195 5.04 12.58 6.46
CA VAL A 195 6.05 13.08 5.53
C VAL A 195 7.28 13.49 6.30
N LEU A 196 8.43 12.95 5.90
CA LEU A 196 9.74 13.36 6.38
C LEU A 196 10.39 14.24 5.32
N TRP A 197 10.38 15.55 5.54
CA TRP A 197 11.04 16.51 4.66
C TRP A 197 12.54 16.58 4.99
N PRO A 198 13.43 16.16 4.08
CA PRO A 198 14.85 16.11 4.38
C PRO A 198 15.44 17.51 4.55
N LYS A 199 16.27 17.71 5.57
CA LYS A 199 17.01 18.97 5.74
C LYS A 199 18.31 19.04 4.95
N ASP A 200 18.86 17.88 4.58
CA ASP A 200 19.99 17.75 3.66
C ASP A 200 19.48 17.15 2.34
N PRO A 201 19.77 17.74 1.16
CA PRO A 201 19.33 17.24 -0.14
C PRO A 201 19.84 15.84 -0.50
N LYS A 202 20.81 15.29 0.24
CA LYS A 202 21.27 13.90 0.08
C LYS A 202 20.33 12.87 0.70
N HIS A 203 19.42 13.28 1.56
CA HIS A 203 18.47 12.38 2.20
C HIS A 203 17.17 12.28 1.39
N PRO A 204 16.57 11.08 1.27
CA PRO A 204 15.34 10.89 0.51
C PRO A 204 14.17 11.63 1.17
N LEU A 205 13.28 12.18 0.35
CA LEU A 205 11.92 12.51 0.79
C LEU A 205 11.19 11.21 1.11
N ILE A 206 10.70 11.08 2.35
CA ILE A 206 9.87 9.94 2.75
C ILE A 206 8.44 10.42 2.91
N TYR A 207 7.51 9.67 2.36
CA TYR A 207 6.09 9.80 2.64
C TYR A 207 5.48 8.41 2.75
N ALA A 208 4.59 8.25 3.71
CA ALA A 208 3.90 6.99 3.96
C ALA A 208 2.50 7.25 4.50
N PHE A 209 1.68 6.22 4.48
CA PHE A 209 0.26 6.32 4.78
C PHE A 209 -0.18 5.18 5.69
N GLY A 210 -1.27 5.41 6.41
CA GLY A 210 -1.86 4.41 7.27
C GLY A 210 -3.36 4.62 7.40
N GLY A 211 -4.12 3.56 7.13
CA GLY A 211 -5.53 3.42 7.49
C GLY A 211 -5.72 2.77 8.87
N GLY A 212 -6.68 3.25 9.65
CA GLY A 212 -7.05 2.68 10.96
C GLY A 212 -8.51 2.96 11.33
N GLU A 213 -9.08 2.18 12.26
CA GLU A 213 -10.45 2.43 12.76
C GLU A 213 -10.49 3.60 13.75
N THR A 214 -9.30 4.01 14.22
CA THR A 214 -9.10 5.23 14.98
C THR A 214 -7.97 6.05 14.38
N ARG A 215 -7.95 7.35 14.69
CA ARG A 215 -6.85 8.24 14.31
C ARG A 215 -5.50 7.80 14.90
N ALA A 216 -5.49 7.24 16.10
CA ALA A 216 -4.26 6.76 16.73
C ALA A 216 -3.69 5.56 15.95
N GLU A 217 -4.54 4.62 15.56
CA GLU A 217 -4.15 3.49 14.72
C GLU A 217 -3.62 3.93 13.35
N SER A 218 -4.31 4.88 12.70
CA SER A 218 -3.88 5.39 11.39
C SER A 218 -2.52 6.08 11.46
N ILE A 219 -2.25 6.84 12.53
CA ILE A 219 -0.92 7.43 12.79
C ILE A 219 0.13 6.33 12.95
N VAL A 220 -0.07 5.39 13.88
CA VAL A 220 0.92 4.31 14.14
C VAL A 220 1.23 3.51 12.88
N LYS A 221 0.20 3.21 12.06
CA LYS A 221 0.39 2.51 10.80
C LYS A 221 1.21 3.35 9.80
N ALA A 222 0.89 4.63 9.64
CA ALA A 222 1.65 5.53 8.76
C ALA A 222 3.11 5.70 9.21
N GLU A 223 3.37 5.76 10.52
CA GLU A 223 4.74 5.81 11.05
C GLU A 223 5.51 4.51 10.81
N THR A 224 4.85 3.35 10.95
CA THR A 224 5.46 2.05 10.67
C THR A 224 5.90 1.97 9.20
N GLU A 225 5.01 2.37 8.28
CA GLU A 225 5.33 2.42 6.85
C GLU A 225 6.42 3.47 6.53
N THR A 226 6.46 4.57 7.29
CA THR A 226 7.52 5.59 7.17
C THR A 226 8.88 4.99 7.50
N TRP A 227 8.99 4.24 8.60
CA TRP A 227 10.23 3.56 8.98
C TRP A 227 10.64 2.49 7.98
N GLN A 228 9.67 1.72 7.48
CA GLN A 228 9.94 0.72 6.47
C GLN A 228 10.55 1.35 5.22
N ARG A 229 9.92 2.42 4.73
CA ARG A 229 10.36 3.12 3.53
C ARG A 229 11.69 3.85 3.72
N LEU A 230 11.90 4.49 4.87
CA LEU A 230 13.16 5.12 5.22
C LEU A 230 14.29 4.09 5.26
N GLY A 231 14.06 2.93 5.87
CA GLY A 231 15.04 1.85 5.95
C GLY A 231 15.56 1.39 4.58
N PHE A 232 14.66 1.18 3.62
CA PHE A 232 15.04 0.74 2.27
C PHE A 232 15.66 1.84 1.38
N LEU A 233 15.48 3.11 1.72
CA LEU A 233 16.00 4.23 0.92
C LEU A 233 17.20 4.92 1.56
N TRP A 234 17.56 4.56 2.78
CA TRP A 234 18.63 5.23 3.50
C TRP A 234 20.00 4.87 2.93
N GLY A 235 20.71 5.89 2.42
CA GLY A 235 22.02 5.72 1.80
C GLY A 235 21.98 5.35 0.32
N GLU A 236 20.79 5.11 -0.24
CA GLU A 236 20.60 4.91 -1.67
C GLU A 236 20.87 6.19 -2.46
N GLU A 237 21.38 6.04 -3.68
CA GLU A 237 21.62 7.18 -4.57
C GLU A 237 20.29 7.76 -5.06
N LEU A 238 20.07 9.05 -4.83
CA LEU A 238 18.87 9.73 -5.29
C LEU A 238 18.95 10.01 -6.80
N PRO A 239 17.83 9.89 -7.54
CA PRO A 239 17.80 10.21 -8.96
C PRO A 239 18.28 11.64 -9.25
N GLN A 240 19.27 11.77 -10.13
CA GLN A 240 19.81 13.06 -10.57
C GLN A 240 19.04 13.64 -11.77
N SER A 241 18.26 12.81 -12.45
CA SER A 241 17.37 13.16 -13.55
C SER A 241 15.97 12.58 -13.32
N GLU A 242 15.00 13.10 -14.05
CA GLU A 242 13.65 12.52 -14.06
C GLU A 242 13.72 11.07 -14.58
N PRO A 243 13.10 10.10 -13.90
CA PRO A 243 13.12 8.71 -14.34
C PRO A 243 12.34 8.54 -15.65
N GLU A 244 12.72 7.53 -16.43
CA GLU A 244 11.97 7.15 -17.62
C GLU A 244 10.56 6.71 -17.23
N PHE A 245 9.56 7.19 -17.96
CA PHE A 245 8.17 6.91 -17.67
C PHE A 245 7.86 5.41 -17.79
N ALA A 246 7.22 4.84 -16.77
CA ALA A 246 6.58 3.54 -16.83
C ALA A 246 5.28 3.53 -15.99
N PRO A 247 4.22 2.84 -16.41
CA PRO A 247 2.95 2.79 -15.67
C PRO A 247 3.02 1.78 -14.52
N ASN A 248 3.98 1.94 -13.60
CA ASN A 248 4.18 1.01 -12.49
C ASN A 248 4.51 1.74 -11.18
N GLN A 249 4.44 1.00 -10.08
CA GLN A 249 4.75 1.47 -8.72
C GLN A 249 6.17 2.06 -8.60
N LEU A 250 7.17 1.46 -9.27
CA LEU A 250 8.57 1.89 -9.18
C LEU A 250 8.77 3.29 -9.78
N TYR A 251 8.19 3.56 -10.96
CA TYR A 251 8.24 4.89 -11.56
C TYR A 251 7.59 5.94 -10.64
N HIS A 252 6.44 5.64 -10.05
CA HIS A 252 5.80 6.56 -9.09
C HIS A 252 6.71 6.84 -7.89
N GLN A 253 7.39 5.82 -7.35
CA GLN A 253 8.36 6.01 -6.26
C GLN A 253 9.53 6.88 -6.69
N GLU A 254 10.23 6.50 -7.77
CA GLU A 254 11.42 7.19 -8.26
C GLU A 254 11.14 8.65 -8.65
N LEU A 255 9.97 8.92 -9.23
CA LEU A 255 9.58 10.27 -9.63
C LEU A 255 9.59 11.23 -8.43
N TYR A 256 9.10 10.79 -7.26
CA TYR A 256 9.08 11.64 -6.07
C TYR A 256 10.35 11.56 -5.22
N LEU A 257 11.29 10.67 -5.54
CA LEU A 257 12.67 10.75 -5.04
C LEU A 257 13.48 11.81 -5.80
N PHE A 258 13.10 12.11 -7.05
CA PHE A 258 13.69 13.21 -7.80
C PHE A 258 13.27 14.56 -7.21
N THR A 259 14.25 15.26 -6.63
CA THR A 259 14.04 16.47 -5.81
C THR A 259 13.23 17.58 -6.49
N LYS A 260 13.29 17.70 -7.82
CA LYS A 260 12.51 18.71 -8.57
C LYS A 260 11.00 18.46 -8.52
N GLN A 261 10.54 17.27 -8.14
CA GLN A 261 9.12 16.92 -8.03
C GLN A 261 8.55 17.15 -6.63
N HIS A 262 9.38 17.45 -5.63
CA HIS A 262 8.93 17.64 -4.23
C HIS A 262 7.88 18.75 -4.08
N GLY A 263 7.96 19.80 -4.91
CA GLY A 263 6.97 20.89 -4.91
C GLY A 263 5.54 20.44 -5.21
N ARG A 264 5.35 19.29 -5.89
CA ARG A 264 4.01 18.71 -6.11
C ARG A 264 3.42 18.15 -4.82
N ILE A 265 4.23 17.48 -4.01
CA ILE A 265 3.82 16.98 -2.69
C ILE A 265 3.47 18.15 -1.77
N GLU A 266 4.29 19.20 -1.77
CA GLU A 266 4.02 20.41 -0.98
C GLU A 266 2.73 21.12 -1.43
N SER A 267 2.51 21.23 -2.74
CA SER A 267 1.28 21.81 -3.30
C SER A 267 0.04 21.00 -2.91
N TRP A 268 0.13 19.67 -2.98
CA TRP A 268 -0.96 18.79 -2.51
C TRP A 268 -1.26 19.01 -1.02
N LEU A 269 -0.24 18.92 -0.17
CA LEU A 269 -0.39 18.98 1.30
C LEU A 269 -0.79 20.37 1.82
N SER A 270 -0.44 21.44 1.09
CA SER A 270 -0.93 22.80 1.37
C SER A 270 -2.39 23.01 0.93
N GLY A 271 -2.96 22.06 0.19
CA GLY A 271 -4.34 22.08 -0.28
C GLY A 271 -4.54 22.76 -1.63
N ALA A 272 -3.47 23.03 -2.39
CA ALA A 272 -3.58 23.68 -3.71
C ALA A 272 -4.40 22.84 -4.71
N PHE A 273 -4.50 21.53 -4.48
CA PHE A 273 -5.25 20.61 -5.35
C PHE A 273 -6.75 20.59 -5.05
N PHE A 274 -7.19 21.14 -3.92
CA PHE A 274 -8.59 21.12 -3.50
C PHE A 274 -9.48 21.90 -4.48
N ASN A 275 -10.57 21.28 -4.91
CA ASN A 275 -11.55 21.89 -5.81
C ASN A 275 -12.98 21.70 -5.25
N PRO A 276 -13.61 22.75 -4.70
CA PRO A 276 -14.94 22.67 -4.11
C PRO A 276 -16.06 22.43 -5.15
N LYS A 277 -15.75 22.45 -6.44
CA LYS A 277 -16.70 22.19 -7.53
C LYS A 277 -16.81 20.71 -7.90
N LEU A 278 -15.95 19.85 -7.33
CA LEU A 278 -16.07 18.41 -7.56
C LEU A 278 -17.38 17.87 -6.96
N PRO A 279 -17.98 16.84 -7.55
CA PRO A 279 -19.14 16.18 -6.96
C PRO A 279 -18.78 15.62 -5.58
N ALA A 280 -19.77 15.36 -4.72
CA ALA A 280 -19.50 14.68 -3.46
C ALA A 280 -19.05 13.23 -3.71
N LEU A 281 -18.11 12.74 -2.89
CA LEU A 281 -17.79 11.30 -2.85
C LEU A 281 -18.96 10.50 -2.27
N ALA A 282 -18.98 9.21 -2.54
CA ALA A 282 -19.94 8.31 -1.94
C ALA A 282 -19.82 8.33 -0.40
N PRO A 283 -20.90 8.61 0.34
CA PRO A 283 -20.85 8.69 1.80
C PRO A 283 -20.60 7.33 2.48
N LEU A 284 -20.76 6.22 1.73
CA LEU A 284 -20.55 4.85 2.16
C LEU A 284 -19.92 4.06 1.02
N LEU A 285 -18.88 3.28 1.31
CA LEU A 285 -18.34 2.29 0.37
C LEU A 285 -18.94 0.91 0.63
N SER A 286 -19.53 0.30 -0.40
CA SER A 286 -20.20 -0.99 -0.30
C SER A 286 -19.21 -2.13 -0.52
N MET A 287 -18.58 -2.58 0.57
CA MET A 287 -17.51 -3.57 0.53
C MET A 287 -18.02 -4.97 0.15
N LYS A 288 -17.34 -5.60 -0.82
CA LYS A 288 -17.43 -7.04 -1.13
C LYS A 288 -16.05 -7.66 -0.99
N PHE A 289 -15.98 -8.94 -0.65
CA PHE A 289 -14.71 -9.64 -0.40
C PHE A 289 -14.56 -10.84 -1.31
N ILE A 290 -13.43 -10.89 -2.00
CA ILE A 290 -13.03 -11.98 -2.88
C ILE A 290 -12.03 -12.85 -2.13
N ASP A 291 -12.25 -14.16 -2.15
CA ASP A 291 -11.31 -15.13 -1.61
C ASP A 291 -10.20 -15.43 -2.63
N LEU A 292 -8.96 -15.06 -2.29
CA LEU A 292 -7.76 -15.35 -3.07
C LEU A 292 -6.94 -16.51 -2.48
N SER A 293 -7.47 -17.21 -1.47
CA SER A 293 -6.76 -18.30 -0.80
C SER A 293 -6.57 -19.45 -1.79
N SER A 294 -5.36 -19.56 -2.35
CA SER A 294 -5.07 -20.51 -3.42
C SER A 294 -5.04 -21.98 -2.98
N ASP A 295 -5.01 -22.23 -1.67
CA ASP A 295 -4.98 -23.57 -1.09
C ASP A 295 -5.58 -23.57 0.32
N GLN A 296 -6.47 -24.54 0.59
CA GLN A 296 -7.06 -24.75 1.90
C GLN A 296 -6.09 -25.36 2.92
N THR A 297 -4.94 -25.92 2.47
CA THR A 297 -3.91 -26.43 3.39
C THR A 297 -3.08 -25.31 4.01
N LEU A 298 -3.10 -24.12 3.43
CA LEU A 298 -2.46 -22.96 4.03
C LEU A 298 -3.30 -22.48 5.22
N HIS A 299 -2.66 -22.30 6.37
CA HIS A 299 -3.29 -21.68 7.54
C HIS A 299 -3.56 -20.18 7.38
N PHE A 300 -3.46 -19.66 6.15
CA PHE A 300 -3.64 -18.26 5.81
C PHE A 300 -4.86 -18.08 4.90
N LYS A 301 -5.51 -16.94 5.09
CA LYS A 301 -6.64 -16.44 4.32
C LYS A 301 -6.18 -15.18 3.61
N VAL A 302 -6.42 -15.12 2.30
CA VAL A 302 -6.10 -13.95 1.49
C VAL A 302 -7.39 -13.36 0.97
N ALA A 303 -7.73 -12.17 1.42
CA ALA A 303 -8.93 -11.46 1.03
C ALA A 303 -8.58 -10.30 0.11
N LYS A 304 -9.40 -10.05 -0.91
CA LYS A 304 -9.42 -8.78 -1.65
C LYS A 304 -10.72 -8.05 -1.38
N ALA A 305 -10.64 -6.85 -0.82
CA ALA A 305 -11.76 -5.93 -0.71
C ALA A 305 -11.96 -5.21 -2.05
N ILE A 306 -13.22 -5.07 -2.45
CA ILE A 306 -13.64 -4.24 -3.58
C ILE A 306 -14.85 -3.39 -3.18
N ALA A 307 -14.91 -2.17 -3.71
CA ALA A 307 -16.08 -1.30 -3.65
C ALA A 307 -16.17 -0.54 -4.98
N GLU A 308 -17.34 -0.54 -5.61
CA GLU A 308 -17.55 0.11 -6.93
C GLU A 308 -17.44 1.63 -6.82
N GLU A 309 -17.70 2.17 -5.63
CA GLU A 309 -17.62 3.59 -5.31
C GLU A 309 -16.19 4.08 -5.02
N ALA A 310 -15.26 3.16 -4.77
CA ALA A 310 -13.87 3.51 -4.47
C ALA A 310 -13.16 4.00 -5.74
N ILE A 311 -12.37 5.07 -5.58
CA ILE A 311 -11.48 5.56 -6.63
C ILE A 311 -10.43 4.48 -6.91
N PRO A 312 -10.32 3.96 -8.13
CA PRO A 312 -9.39 2.88 -8.40
C PRO A 312 -7.95 3.38 -8.43
N LEU A 313 -7.04 2.58 -7.89
CA LEU A 313 -5.61 2.82 -7.94
C LEU A 313 -5.05 2.38 -9.30
N VAL A 314 -4.55 3.33 -10.08
CA VAL A 314 -4.00 3.12 -11.41
C VAL A 314 -2.67 3.84 -11.53
N PHE A 315 -1.60 3.09 -11.80
CA PHE A 315 -0.29 3.64 -12.08
C PHE A 315 -0.22 4.17 -13.52
N GLY A 316 0.47 5.28 -13.72
CA GLY A 316 0.63 5.94 -15.02
C GLY A 316 -0.36 7.09 -15.26
N LYS A 317 -0.57 7.43 -16.53
CA LYS A 317 -1.31 8.63 -16.97
C LYS A 317 -2.79 8.31 -17.26
N TRP A 318 -3.49 7.71 -16.30
CA TRP A 318 -4.87 7.29 -16.51
C TRP A 318 -5.86 8.47 -16.49
N ARG A 319 -6.77 8.54 -17.48
CA ARG A 319 -7.79 9.61 -17.62
C ARG A 319 -9.23 9.11 -17.51
N GLY A 320 -9.46 7.97 -16.86
CA GLY A 320 -10.81 7.44 -16.67
C GLY A 320 -11.54 8.03 -15.46
N GLY A 321 -12.87 8.07 -15.52
CA GLY A 321 -13.73 8.46 -14.40
C GLY A 321 -13.37 9.82 -13.81
N VAL A 322 -13.05 9.82 -12.51
CA VAL A 322 -12.70 11.04 -11.74
C VAL A 322 -11.39 11.68 -12.18
N PHE A 323 -10.56 10.99 -12.98
CA PHE A 323 -9.28 11.53 -13.50
C PHE A 323 -9.41 12.26 -14.84
N ALA A 324 -10.57 12.20 -15.51
CA ALA A 324 -10.73 12.71 -16.88
C ALA A 324 -10.39 14.20 -17.02
N GLY A 325 -10.71 15.02 -16.01
CA GLY A 325 -10.49 16.46 -15.99
C GLY A 325 -9.27 16.92 -15.20
N ILE A 326 -8.39 16.00 -14.78
CA ILE A 326 -7.21 16.34 -13.96
C ILE A 326 -6.06 16.79 -14.87
N ASP A 327 -5.31 17.80 -14.40
CA ASP A 327 -4.10 18.30 -15.04
C ASP A 327 -3.06 17.18 -15.23
N ALA A 328 -2.31 17.22 -16.33
CA ALA A 328 -1.42 16.13 -16.72
C ALA A 328 -0.33 15.83 -15.68
N ASP A 329 0.15 16.86 -14.99
CA ASP A 329 1.16 16.77 -13.93
C ASP A 329 0.64 16.16 -12.62
N ARG A 330 -0.68 16.02 -12.49
CA ARG A 330 -1.38 15.42 -11.34
C ARG A 330 -1.89 14.01 -11.62
N LEU A 331 -1.67 13.46 -12.81
CA LEU A 331 -2.04 12.07 -13.11
C LEU A 331 -1.17 11.05 -12.39
N ILE A 332 0.10 11.40 -12.16
CA ILE A 332 1.00 10.59 -11.34
C ILE A 332 0.74 10.99 -9.88
N HIS A 333 0.32 10.03 -9.06
CA HIS A 333 -0.01 10.22 -7.65
C HIS A 333 1.09 9.66 -6.73
N PRO A 334 1.21 10.11 -5.47
CA PRO A 334 2.25 9.67 -4.53
C PRO A 334 1.84 8.40 -3.79
N ILE A 335 1.41 7.38 -4.54
CA ILE A 335 1.20 6.03 -4.00
C ILE A 335 2.11 5.16 -4.83
N ALA A 336 3.04 4.49 -4.15
CA ALA A 336 3.88 3.46 -4.71
C ALA A 336 3.42 2.16 -4.06
#